data_AF-A0A8H7VHQ8-F1
#
_entry.id   AF-A0A8H7VHQ8-F1
#
_cell.length_a   1.000
_cell.length_b   1.000
_cell.length_c   1.000
_cell.angle_alpha   90.00
_cell.angle_beta   90.00
_cell.angle_gamma   90.00
#
_symmetry.space_group_name_H-M   'P 1'
#
loop_
_entity.id
_entity.type
_entity.pdbx_description
1 polymer ?
#
loop_
_entity_poly.entity_id
_entity_poly.type
_entity_poly.pdbx_seq_one_letter_code
_entity_poly.pdbx_strand_id
1 'polypeptide(L)'
;MGQAKANEMLLLGKVFNADEMERCGLLSRILPKENFREQVLAIAEETAKFSLEAMKVTKELVRGYDREFLEQVNANEMERLGERMASPDSLESIMKFVGMFGFQ
;
A
#
# COMPACT_ATOMS: atom_id res chain seq x y z
N MET A 1 -11.22 -3.25 0.69
CA MET A 1 -11.07 -4.31 1.71
C MET A 1 -12.02 -4.21 2.90
N GLY A 2 -12.52 -3.03 3.29
CA GLY A 2 -13.44 -2.87 4.42
C GLY A 2 -12.75 -3.04 5.79
N GLN A 3 -13.41 -2.59 6.86
CA GLN A 3 -12.83 -2.52 8.21
C GLN A 3 -12.37 -3.88 8.74
N ALA A 4 -13.16 -4.95 8.53
CA ALA A 4 -12.83 -6.28 9.03
C ALA A 4 -11.49 -6.81 8.47
N LYS A 5 -11.28 -6.73 7.15
CA LYS A 5 -10.03 -7.20 6.53
C LYS A 5 -8.86 -6.25 6.75
N ALA A 6 -9.11 -4.95 6.82
CA ALA A 6 -8.09 -3.98 7.21
C ALA A 6 -7.57 -4.28 8.62
N ASN A 7 -8.44 -4.59 9.58
CA ASN A 7 -8.04 -4.91 10.95
C ASN A 7 -7.29 -6.25 11.07
N GLU A 8 -7.64 -7.27 10.27
CA GLU A 8 -6.84 -8.50 10.17
C GLU A 8 -5.38 -8.19 9.79
N MET A 9 -5.18 -7.27 8.85
CA MET A 9 -3.84 -6.88 8.40
C MET A 9 -3.13 -5.97 9.41
N LEU A 10 -3.79 -4.90 9.86
CA LEU A 10 -3.17 -3.84 10.66
C LEU A 10 -3.01 -4.18 12.14
N LEU A 11 -3.97 -4.89 12.74
CA LEU A 11 -3.98 -5.19 14.17
C LEU A 11 -3.46 -6.60 14.48
N LEU A 12 -3.78 -7.58 13.63
CA LEU A 12 -3.41 -8.98 13.85
C LEU A 12 -2.16 -9.39 13.09
N GLY A 13 -1.59 -8.51 12.26
CA GLY A 13 -0.38 -8.78 11.49
C GLY A 13 -0.52 -9.90 10.46
N LYS A 14 -1.75 -10.19 10.00
CA LYS A 14 -1.98 -11.25 9.02
C LYS A 14 -1.33 -10.90 7.68
N VAL A 15 -0.54 -11.83 7.15
CA VAL A 15 0.01 -11.76 5.78
C VAL A 15 -1.02 -12.33 4.80
N PHE A 16 -1.37 -11.55 3.79
CA PHE A 16 -2.30 -11.95 2.73
C PHE A 16 -1.52 -12.40 1.49
N ASN A 17 -2.00 -13.45 0.81
CA ASN A 17 -1.47 -13.81 -0.49
C ASN A 17 -2.07 -12.95 -1.62
N ALA A 18 -1.54 -13.07 -2.83
CA ALA A 18 -1.97 -12.27 -3.98
C ALA A 18 -3.47 -12.43 -4.30
N ASP A 19 -4.00 -13.67 -4.26
CA ASP A 19 -5.42 -13.95 -4.49
C ASP A 19 -6.32 -13.28 -3.45
N GLU A 20 -5.96 -13.31 -2.18
CA GLU A 20 -6.73 -12.63 -1.14
C GLU A 20 -6.69 -11.11 -1.29
N MET A 21 -5.55 -10.55 -1.70
CA MET A 21 -5.37 -9.11 -1.92
C MET A 21 -6.15 -8.60 -3.15
N GLU A 22 -6.24 -9.39 -4.21
CA GLU A 22 -7.06 -9.08 -5.38
C GLU A 22 -8.56 -9.10 -5.00
N ARG A 23 -9.01 -10.17 -4.33
CA ARG A 23 -10.41 -10.29 -3.87
C ARG A 23 -10.85 -9.19 -2.93
N CYS A 24 -9.94 -8.64 -2.12
CA CYS A 24 -10.25 -7.56 -1.20
C CYS A 24 -10.11 -6.16 -1.82
N GLY A 25 -9.71 -6.08 -3.09
CA GLY A 25 -9.58 -4.84 -3.87
C GLY A 25 -8.31 -4.04 -3.58
N LEU A 26 -7.27 -4.66 -3.00
CA LEU A 26 -5.96 -4.04 -2.85
C LEU A 26 -5.13 -4.15 -4.15
N LEU A 27 -5.23 -5.30 -4.82
CA LEU A 27 -4.67 -5.51 -6.15
C LEU A 27 -5.77 -5.42 -7.20
N SER A 28 -5.46 -4.82 -8.35
CA SER A 28 -6.40 -4.68 -9.46
C SER A 28 -6.41 -5.89 -10.41
N ARG A 29 -5.33 -6.67 -10.44
CA ARG A 29 -5.17 -7.91 -11.21
C ARG A 29 -3.96 -8.70 -10.73
N ILE A 30 -3.96 -10.00 -11.03
CA ILE A 30 -2.82 -10.91 -10.85
C ILE A 30 -2.30 -11.28 -12.23
N LEU A 31 -0.97 -11.32 -12.40
CA LEU A 31 -0.32 -11.75 -13.64
C LEU A 31 0.56 -12.99 -13.36
N PRO A 32 0.75 -13.88 -14.35
CA PRO A 32 1.67 -15.01 -14.24
C PRO A 32 3.10 -14.57 -13.95
N LYS A 33 3.86 -15.42 -13.26
CA LYS A 33 5.26 -15.16 -12.94
C LYS A 33 6.13 -15.19 -14.20
N GLU A 34 5.80 -16.06 -15.13
CA GLU A 34 6.47 -16.23 -16.41
C GLU A 34 6.28 -14.95 -17.24
N ASN A 35 7.39 -14.37 -17.70
CA ASN A 35 7.39 -13.13 -18.49
C ASN A 35 6.60 -11.97 -17.81
N PHE A 36 6.61 -11.91 -16.48
CA PHE A 36 5.83 -10.93 -15.72
C PHE A 36 6.18 -9.49 -16.13
N ARG A 37 7.47 -9.19 -16.30
CA ARG A 37 7.95 -7.84 -16.65
C ARG A 37 7.43 -7.43 -18.03
N GLU A 38 7.51 -8.31 -19.00
CA GLU A 38 7.07 -8.10 -20.38
C GLU A 38 5.56 -7.83 -20.41
N GLN A 39 4.77 -8.59 -19.65
CA GLN A 39 3.32 -8.39 -19.54
C GLN A 39 2.97 -7.04 -18.88
N VAL A 40 3.68 -6.65 -17.82
CA VAL A 40 3.49 -5.34 -17.16
C VAL A 40 3.81 -4.20 -18.13
N LEU A 41 4.92 -4.30 -18.86
CA LEU A 41 5.33 -3.31 -19.85
C LEU A 41 4.31 -3.20 -20.99
N ALA A 42 3.80 -4.32 -21.50
CA ALA A 42 2.77 -4.31 -22.54
C ALA A 42 1.48 -3.59 -22.08
N ILE A 43 1.06 -3.76 -20.83
CA ILE A 43 -0.09 -3.03 -20.26
C ILE A 43 0.21 -1.52 -20.18
N ALA A 44 1.41 -1.15 -19.74
CA ALA A 44 1.83 0.24 -19.64
C ALA A 44 1.91 0.90 -21.03
N GLU A 45 2.47 0.20 -22.02
CA GLU A 45 2.55 0.66 -23.42
C GLU A 45 1.16 0.86 -24.03
N GLU A 46 0.23 -0.06 -23.78
CA GLU A 46 -1.16 0.11 -24.23
C GLU A 46 -1.82 1.31 -23.57
N THR A 47 -1.62 1.47 -22.26
CA THR A 47 -2.17 2.62 -21.50
C THR A 47 -1.59 3.95 -21.99
N ALA A 48 -0.31 3.97 -22.38
CA ALA A 48 0.36 5.16 -22.88
C ALA A 48 -0.18 5.67 -24.23
N LYS A 49 -0.97 4.86 -24.96
CA LYS A 49 -1.64 5.28 -26.20
C LYS A 49 -2.85 6.18 -25.95
N PHE A 50 -3.36 6.24 -24.72
CA PHE A 50 -4.50 7.08 -24.36
C PHE A 50 -4.12 8.57 -24.29
N SER A 51 -5.13 9.44 -24.43
CA SER A 51 -4.92 10.89 -24.33
C SER A 51 -4.41 11.28 -22.93
N LEU A 52 -3.23 11.89 -22.89
CA LEU A 52 -2.60 12.34 -21.65
C LEU A 52 -3.51 13.28 -20.85
N GLU A 53 -4.10 14.27 -21.51
CA GLU A 53 -4.96 15.26 -20.85
C GLU A 53 -6.25 14.63 -20.34
N ALA A 54 -6.87 13.71 -21.10
CA ALA A 54 -8.05 12.99 -20.63
C ALA A 54 -7.74 12.13 -19.39
N MET A 55 -6.59 11.44 -19.38
CA MET A 55 -6.15 10.65 -18.23
C MET A 55 -5.86 11.51 -17.00
N LYS A 56 -5.23 12.68 -17.17
CA LYS A 56 -4.97 13.63 -16.08
C LYS A 56 -6.27 14.11 -15.46
N VAL A 57 -7.20 14.62 -16.27
CA VAL A 57 -8.51 15.13 -15.80
C VAL A 57 -9.29 14.02 -15.10
N THR A 58 -9.32 12.82 -15.67
CA THR A 58 -10.01 11.67 -15.05
C THR A 58 -9.40 11.33 -13.68
N LYS A 59 -8.07 11.28 -13.59
CA LYS A 59 -7.37 11.00 -12.33
C LYS A 59 -7.60 12.09 -11.29
N GLU A 60 -7.64 13.35 -11.71
CA GLU A 60 -7.93 14.49 -10.84
C GLU A 60 -9.35 14.42 -10.27
N LEU A 61 -10.35 14.12 -11.10
CA LEU A 61 -11.73 13.95 -10.63
C LEU A 61 -11.88 12.79 -9.64
N VAL A 62 -11.24 11.65 -9.92
CA VAL A 62 -11.30 10.47 -9.04
C VAL A 62 -10.60 10.74 -7.70
N ARG A 63 -9.42 11.40 -7.71
CA ARG A 63 -8.64 11.70 -6.50
C ARG A 63 -9.13 12.94 -5.75
N GLY A 64 -9.81 13.86 -6.42
CA GLY A 64 -10.25 15.10 -5.80
C GLY A 64 -11.22 14.87 -4.63
N TYR A 65 -12.03 13.80 -4.71
CA TYR A 65 -13.02 13.47 -3.69
C TYR A 65 -12.41 13.11 -2.32
N ASP A 66 -11.29 12.38 -2.29
CA ASP A 66 -10.69 11.86 -1.05
C ASP A 66 -9.41 12.57 -0.63
N ARG A 67 -8.85 13.46 -1.47
CA ARG A 67 -7.53 14.05 -1.25
C ARG A 67 -7.35 14.77 0.09
N GLU A 68 -8.22 15.73 0.41
CA GLU A 68 -8.10 16.52 1.64
C GLU A 68 -8.22 15.62 2.89
N PHE A 69 -9.15 14.67 2.85
CA PHE A 69 -9.31 13.67 3.91
C PHE A 69 -8.06 12.81 4.08
N LEU A 70 -7.47 12.32 2.99
CA LEU A 70 -6.25 11.51 3.04
C LEU A 70 -5.04 12.31 3.53
N GLU A 71 -4.92 13.58 3.14
CA GLU A 71 -3.88 14.49 3.63
C GLU A 71 -4.00 14.71 5.15
N GLN A 72 -5.23 14.88 5.65
CA GLN A 72 -5.51 14.97 7.10
C GLN A 72 -5.18 13.67 7.84
N VAL A 73 -5.61 12.51 7.31
CA VAL A 73 -5.32 11.20 7.91
C VAL A 73 -3.81 10.97 8.00
N ASN A 74 -3.07 11.28 6.94
CA ASN A 74 -1.61 11.17 6.93
C ASN A 74 -0.95 12.07 7.99
N ALA A 75 -1.42 13.31 8.15
CA ALA A 75 -0.91 14.21 9.20
C ALA A 75 -1.12 13.62 10.62
N ASN A 76 -2.32 13.07 10.87
CA ASN A 76 -2.64 12.41 12.14
C ASN A 76 -1.78 11.15 12.37
N GLU A 77 -1.60 10.32 11.33
CA GLU A 77 -0.77 9.11 11.41
C GLU A 77 0.69 9.45 11.73
N MET A 78 1.23 10.50 11.11
CA MET A 78 2.60 10.96 11.36
C MET A 78 2.80 11.48 12.78
N GLU A 79 1.85 12.23 13.32
CA GLU A 79 1.88 12.68 14.72
C GLU A 79 1.93 11.48 15.68
N ARG A 80 1.00 10.53 15.50
CA ARG A 80 0.93 9.32 16.35
C ARG A 80 2.14 8.42 16.18
N LEU A 81 2.67 8.30 14.98
CA LEU A 81 3.88 7.54 14.72
C LEU A 81 5.07 8.14 15.47
N GLY A 82 5.20 9.47 15.48
CA GLY A 82 6.24 10.17 16.26
C GLY A 82 6.16 9.86 17.75
N GLU A 83 4.96 9.93 18.34
CA GLU A 83 4.72 9.57 19.74
C GLU A 83 5.09 8.10 20.02
N ARG A 84 4.69 7.18 19.15
CA ARG A 84 4.94 5.74 19.31
C ARG A 84 6.41 5.37 19.15
N MET A 85 7.10 5.92 18.16
CA MET A 85 8.53 5.64 17.93
C MET A 85 9.41 6.08 19.10
N ALA A 86 9.04 7.16 19.79
CA ALA A 86 9.75 7.63 20.98
C ALA A 86 9.49 6.78 22.24
N SER A 87 8.54 5.84 22.19
CA SER A 87 8.17 5.04 23.36
C SER A 87 9.17 3.92 23.66
N PRO A 88 9.35 3.56 24.95
CA PRO A 88 10.23 2.45 25.34
C PRO A 88 9.91 1.12 24.64
N ASP A 89 8.63 0.76 24.56
CA ASP A 89 8.19 -0.50 23.94
C ASP A 89 8.55 -0.58 22.45
N SER A 90 8.47 0.55 21.74
CA SER A 90 8.83 0.61 20.32
C SER A 90 10.33 0.43 20.13
N LEU A 91 11.15 1.10 20.96
CA LEU A 91 12.60 0.95 20.93
C LEU A 91 13.03 -0.50 21.21
N GLU A 92 12.43 -1.13 22.22
CA GLU A 92 12.69 -2.55 22.53
C GLU A 92 12.32 -3.46 21.34
N SER A 93 11.15 -3.24 20.75
CA SER A 93 10.67 -4.02 19.60
C SER A 93 11.58 -3.88 18.38
N ILE A 94 12.04 -2.66 18.09
CA ILE A 94 12.99 -2.39 17.00
C ILE A 94 14.33 -3.09 17.26
N MET A 95 14.86 -3.01 18.48
CA MET A 95 16.11 -3.69 18.84
C MET A 95 16.00 -5.21 18.67
N LYS A 96 14.88 -5.81 19.08
CA LYS A 96 14.63 -7.25 18.85
C LYS A 96 14.60 -7.58 17.36
N PHE A 97 13.87 -6.80 16.56
CA PHE A 97 13.77 -7.02 15.12
C PHE A 97 15.14 -6.91 14.44
N VAL A 98 15.92 -5.86 14.71
CA VAL A 98 17.26 -5.70 14.14
C VAL A 98 18.21 -6.81 14.60
N GLY A 99 18.12 -7.20 15.88
CA GLY A 99 18.89 -8.32 16.43
C GLY A 99 18.58 -9.67 15.77
N MET A 100 17.35 -9.88 15.29
CA MET A 100 16.99 -11.09 14.53
C MET A 100 17.68 -11.19 13.16
N PHE A 101 18.12 -10.06 12.58
CA PHE A 101 18.82 -10.01 11.28
C PHE A 101 20.33 -9.72 11.42
N GLY A 102 20.86 -9.66 12.65
CA GLY A 102 22.28 -9.45 12.92
C GLY A 102 23.10 -10.74 12.80
N PHE A 103 23.99 -10.77 11.79
CA PHE A 103 25.09 -11.72 11.53
C PHE A 103 25.05 -13.09 12.26
N GLN A 104 24.62 -14.09 11.50
CA GLN A 104 25.35 -15.35 11.41
C GLN A 104 26.24 -15.32 10.18
#